data_AF-A0A0S2I4A9-F1
#
_entry.id   AF-A0A0S2I4A9-F1
#
_cell.length_a   1.000
_cell.length_b   1.000
_cell.length_c   1.000
_cell.angle_alpha   90.00
_cell.angle_beta   90.00
_cell.angle_gamma   90.00
#
_symmetry.space_group_name_H-M   'P 1'
#
loop_
_entity.id
_entity.type
_entity.pdbx_description
1 polymer ?
#
loop_
_entity_poly.entity_id
_entity_poly.type
_entity_poly.pdbx_seq_one_letter_code
_entity_poly.pdbx_strand_id
1 'polypeptide(L)'
;MISIQSSEEIGAEAKNYYVLVYKSGSSQSECAYKSIEKAAEKTGIAIFAADVNKTRAVHKPLGVSAAPTLVKVAEGKPVKHIKGCQSEGFYETLFEGKEFTSFSGSAGGDGQSVLMYTTPTCTYCNSLKTYLNEQKVPFTEIDVSKDHQAAQEMAQRSGQQGVPQTVIDGQVVIGFDRNKINQLLNLE
;
A
#
# COMPACT_ATOMS: atom_id res chain seq x y z
N MET A 1 -4.49 -2.78 19.44
CA MET A 1 -3.84 -1.45 19.35
C MET A 1 -3.57 -0.89 20.74
N ILE A 2 -2.57 -0.03 20.89
CA ILE A 2 -2.23 0.64 22.16
C ILE A 2 -2.58 2.12 22.04
N SER A 3 -3.53 2.63 22.82
CA SER A 3 -3.89 4.06 22.77
C SER A 3 -2.85 4.91 23.49
N ILE A 4 -2.43 6.01 22.87
CA ILE A 4 -1.45 6.97 23.41
C ILE A 4 -1.97 8.40 23.27
N GLN A 5 -1.53 9.29 24.16
CA GLN A 5 -1.83 10.72 24.11
C GLN A 5 -0.62 11.55 23.62
N SER A 6 0.60 11.02 23.73
CA SER A 6 1.85 11.60 23.24
C SER A 6 2.74 10.56 22.58
N SER A 7 3.55 10.97 21.60
CA SER A 7 4.59 10.12 21.02
C SER A 7 5.68 9.73 22.02
N GLU A 8 5.79 10.45 23.14
CA GLU A 8 6.75 10.17 24.23
C GLU A 8 6.35 8.96 25.09
N GLU A 9 5.08 8.54 25.05
CA GLU A 9 4.60 7.33 25.74
C GLU A 9 5.10 6.05 25.06
N ILE A 10 5.63 6.17 23.84
CA ILE A 10 6.23 5.07 23.10
C ILE A 10 7.64 4.88 23.64
N GLY A 11 7.82 3.86 24.48
CA GLY A 11 9.10 3.58 25.15
C GLY A 11 10.28 3.57 24.18
N ALA A 12 11.38 4.21 24.59
CA ALA A 12 12.60 4.44 23.81
C ALA A 12 13.31 3.17 23.28
N GLU A 13 12.83 1.98 23.63
CA GLU A 13 13.42 0.69 23.27
C GLU A 13 12.91 0.14 21.92
N ALA A 14 11.75 0.60 21.43
CA ALA A 14 11.22 0.15 20.15
C ALA A 14 11.95 0.83 18.99
N LYS A 15 12.92 0.13 18.38
CA LYS A 15 13.66 0.63 17.20
C LYS A 15 12.77 0.84 15.97
N ASN A 16 11.69 0.06 15.84
CA ASN A 16 10.73 0.16 14.74
C ASN A 16 9.30 -0.03 15.29
N TYR A 17 8.41 0.90 15.00
CA TYR A 17 7.00 0.82 15.41
C TYR A 17 6.10 1.61 14.47
N TYR A 18 4.79 1.42 14.62
CA TYR A 18 3.78 2.12 13.85
C TYR A 18 2.86 2.94 14.74
N VAL A 19 2.49 4.13 14.28
CA VAL A 19 1.55 5.04 14.96
C VAL A 19 0.42 5.42 14.01
N LEU A 20 -0.81 5.02 14.34
CA LEU A 20 -2.03 5.47 13.68
C LEU A 20 -2.50 6.78 14.33
N VAL A 21 -2.48 7.85 13.56
CA VAL A 21 -3.15 9.11 13.91
C VAL A 21 -4.53 9.10 13.27
N TYR A 22 -5.59 9.17 14.08
CA TYR A 22 -6.97 9.06 13.61
C TYR A 22 -7.87 10.08 14.30
N LYS A 23 -9.07 10.33 13.75
CA LYS A 23 -10.08 11.19 14.35
C LYS A 23 -11.34 10.37 14.64
N SER A 24 -11.69 10.21 15.91
CA SER A 24 -12.96 9.53 16.26
C SER A 24 -14.17 10.26 15.66
N GLY A 25 -15.16 9.50 15.18
CA GLY A 25 -16.34 10.01 14.48
C GLY A 25 -16.11 10.41 13.01
N SER A 26 -14.93 10.14 12.44
CA SER A 26 -14.68 10.26 11.00
C SER A 26 -14.81 8.90 10.33
N SER A 27 -15.66 8.79 9.31
CA SER A 27 -15.86 7.54 8.55
C SER A 27 -14.55 6.97 7.98
N GLN A 28 -13.69 7.82 7.43
CA GLN A 28 -12.38 7.39 6.93
C GLN A 28 -11.47 6.90 8.06
N SER A 29 -11.48 7.56 9.21
CA SER A 29 -10.69 7.14 10.36
C SER A 29 -11.16 5.82 10.95
N GLU A 30 -12.47 5.60 11.03
CA GLU A 30 -13.05 4.33 11.50
C GLU A 30 -12.74 3.18 10.55
N CYS A 31 -12.80 3.44 9.24
CA CYS A 31 -12.37 2.49 8.22
C CYS A 31 -10.90 2.10 8.42
N ALA A 32 -10.01 3.10 8.52
CA ALA A 32 -8.57 2.86 8.71
C ALA A 32 -8.29 2.10 10.00
N TYR A 33 -8.93 2.51 11.11
CA TYR A 33 -8.79 1.86 12.41
C TYR A 33 -9.14 0.36 12.32
N LYS A 34 -10.32 0.01 11.78
CA LYS A 34 -10.77 -1.38 11.66
C LYS A 34 -9.86 -2.23 10.78
N SER A 35 -9.45 -1.71 9.62
CA SER A 35 -8.57 -2.45 8.71
C SER A 35 -7.19 -2.69 9.33
N ILE A 36 -6.62 -1.68 9.99
CA ILE A 36 -5.32 -1.78 10.65
C ILE A 36 -5.38 -2.72 11.85
N GLU A 37 -6.46 -2.66 12.63
CA GLU A 37 -6.65 -3.50 13.83
C GLU A 37 -6.64 -4.98 13.46
N LYS A 38 -7.45 -5.38 12.48
CA LYS A 38 -7.48 -6.76 11.99
C LYS A 38 -6.12 -7.22 11.45
N ALA A 39 -5.47 -6.38 10.65
CA ALA A 39 -4.16 -6.71 10.09
C ALA A 39 -3.08 -6.83 11.20
N ALA A 40 -3.12 -5.97 12.20
CA ALA A 40 -2.22 -6.01 13.36
C ALA A 40 -2.44 -7.27 14.21
N GLU A 41 -3.70 -7.67 14.43
CA GLU A 41 -4.04 -8.91 15.14
C GLU A 41 -3.50 -10.15 14.42
N LYS A 42 -3.64 -10.21 13.10
CA LYS A 42 -3.15 -11.34 12.29
C LYS A 42 -1.63 -11.42 12.22
N THR A 43 -0.97 -10.27 12.12
CA THR A 43 0.50 -10.20 11.96
C THR A 43 1.24 -10.13 13.28
N GLY A 44 0.54 -9.92 14.40
CA GLY A 44 1.13 -9.81 15.73
C GLY A 44 1.91 -8.53 15.97
N ILE A 45 1.73 -7.49 15.14
CA ILE A 45 2.43 -6.21 15.27
C ILE A 45 1.70 -5.28 16.22
N ALA A 46 2.48 -4.63 17.09
CA ALA A 46 1.98 -3.56 17.94
C ALA A 46 1.83 -2.26 17.15
N ILE A 47 0.59 -1.75 17.09
CA ILE A 47 0.27 -0.43 16.53
C ILE A 47 -0.17 0.49 17.67
N PHE A 48 0.47 1.65 17.77
CA PHE A 48 0.06 2.73 18.66
C PHE A 48 -1.00 3.59 17.99
N ALA A 49 -2.00 4.08 18.72
CA ALA A 49 -3.11 4.84 18.17
C ALA A 49 -3.31 6.15 18.93
N ALA A 50 -3.33 7.27 18.21
CA ALA A 50 -3.51 8.61 18.74
C ALA A 50 -4.77 9.26 18.14
N ASP A 51 -5.74 9.58 18.99
CA ASP A 51 -6.98 10.25 18.60
C ASP A 51 -6.80 11.77 18.64
N VAL A 52 -6.90 12.44 17.50
CA VAL A 52 -6.73 13.90 17.40
C VAL A 52 -7.82 14.69 18.13
N ASN A 53 -8.95 14.06 18.45
CA ASN A 53 -9.99 14.69 19.30
C ASN A 53 -9.56 14.74 20.77
N LYS A 54 -8.65 13.86 21.20
CA LYS A 54 -8.20 13.74 22.60
C LYS A 54 -6.81 14.35 22.83
N THR A 55 -5.98 14.44 21.79
CA THR A 55 -4.64 15.03 21.86
C THR A 55 -4.26 15.80 20.60
N ARG A 56 -3.64 16.98 20.76
CA ARG A 56 -3.07 17.76 19.65
C ARG A 56 -1.56 17.60 19.49
N ALA A 57 -0.90 16.91 20.42
CA ALA A 57 0.56 16.87 20.54
C ALA A 57 1.26 15.98 19.49
N VAL A 58 0.51 15.14 18.77
CA VAL A 58 1.09 14.12 17.86
C VAL A 58 1.42 14.61 16.45
N HIS A 59 0.90 15.78 16.05
CA HIS A 59 1.03 16.28 14.67
C HIS A 59 2.48 16.69 14.29
N LYS A 60 3.16 17.43 15.17
CA LYS A 60 4.52 17.94 14.91
C LYS A 60 5.59 16.85 14.94
N PRO A 61 5.66 15.97 15.98
CA PRO A 61 6.70 14.95 16.05
C PRO A 61 6.60 13.92 14.92
N LEU A 62 5.38 13.62 14.48
CA LEU A 62 5.14 12.60 13.45
C LEU A 62 5.02 13.18 12.03
N GLY A 63 5.03 14.51 11.86
CA GLY A 63 4.88 15.15 10.55
C GLY A 63 3.52 14.89 9.88
N VAL A 64 2.45 14.73 10.67
CA VAL A 64 1.11 14.40 10.17
C VAL A 64 0.27 15.65 10.02
N SER A 65 -0.20 15.93 8.79
CA SER A 65 -1.06 17.07 8.47
C SER A 65 -2.55 16.73 8.32
N ALA A 66 -2.89 15.44 8.23
CA ALA A 66 -4.27 14.97 8.06
C ALA A 66 -4.47 13.60 8.70
N ALA A 67 -5.69 13.34 9.20
CA ALA A 67 -6.10 12.05 9.73
C ALA A 67 -7.17 11.42 8.79
N PRO A 68 -7.19 10.09 8.61
CA PRO A 68 -6.29 9.11 9.21
C PRO A 68 -4.93 9.01 8.52
N THR A 69 -3.87 8.84 9.29
CA THR A 69 -2.52 8.54 8.77
C THR A 69 -1.84 7.52 9.68
N LEU A 70 -1.39 6.41 9.09
CA LEU A 70 -0.51 5.44 9.73
C LEU A 70 0.95 5.82 9.43
N VAL A 71 1.76 5.96 10.47
CA VAL A 71 3.16 6.39 10.38
C VAL A 71 4.05 5.25 10.82
N LYS A 72 5.00 4.85 9.97
CA LYS A 72 6.12 3.99 10.38
C LYS A 72 7.21 4.86 10.96
N VAL A 73 7.66 4.53 12.15
CA VAL A 73 8.78 5.18 12.83
C VAL A 73 9.92 4.18 12.94
N ALA A 74 11.09 4.57 12.45
CA ALA A 74 12.32 3.80 12.56
C ALA A 74 13.39 4.69 13.21
N GLU A 75 14.09 4.17 14.22
CA GLU A 75 15.12 4.90 14.96
C GLU A 75 14.62 6.25 15.51
N GLY A 76 13.36 6.28 15.97
CA GLY A 76 12.71 7.47 16.50
C GLY A 76 12.31 8.52 15.46
N LYS A 77 12.48 8.26 14.16
CA LYS A 77 12.12 9.18 13.07
C LYS A 77 10.98 8.62 12.21
N PRO A 78 9.97 9.43 11.86
CA PRO A 78 8.98 9.05 10.87
C PRO A 78 9.65 8.78 9.53
N VAL A 79 9.54 7.55 9.03
CA VAL A 79 10.15 7.14 7.75
C VAL A 79 9.12 6.90 6.65
N LYS A 80 7.86 6.67 7.00
CA LYS A 80 6.79 6.43 6.01
C LYS A 80 5.43 6.87 6.55
N HIS A 81 4.63 7.49 5.69
CA HIS A 81 3.27 7.94 5.99
C HIS A 81 2.30 7.29 5.01
N ILE A 82 1.38 6.48 5.54
CA ILE A 82 0.28 5.88 4.81
C ILE A 82 -0.97 6.68 5.16
N LYS A 83 -1.48 7.44 4.20
CA LYS A 83 -2.65 8.32 4.41
C LYS A 83 -3.93 7.61 3.98
N GLY A 84 -5.03 7.94 4.66
CA GLY A 84 -6.36 7.44 4.33
C GLY A 84 -6.66 6.05 4.87
N CYS A 85 -7.84 5.54 4.52
CA CYS A 85 -8.18 4.14 4.73
C CYS A 85 -7.59 3.29 3.61
N GLN A 86 -7.07 2.12 3.95
CA GLN A 86 -6.60 1.10 3.01
C GLN A 86 -7.27 -0.23 3.38
N SER A 87 -7.17 -1.21 2.49
CA SER A 87 -7.69 -2.55 2.75
C SER A 87 -6.90 -3.26 3.85
N GLU A 88 -7.53 -4.24 4.50
CA GLU A 88 -6.90 -5.12 5.47
C GLU A 88 -5.65 -5.81 4.89
N GLY A 89 -5.77 -6.39 3.68
CA GLY A 89 -4.65 -7.07 2.99
C GLY A 89 -3.48 -6.16 2.63
N PHE A 90 -3.74 -4.86 2.37
CA PHE A 90 -2.67 -3.88 2.22
C PHE A 90 -1.85 -3.75 3.50
N TYR A 91 -2.53 -3.64 4.65
CA TYR A 91 -1.86 -3.50 5.94
C TYR A 91 -1.18 -4.81 6.38
N GLU A 92 -1.77 -5.97 6.12
CA GLU A 92 -1.13 -7.27 6.34
C GLU A 92 0.22 -7.34 5.61
N THR A 93 0.22 -7.02 4.32
CA THR A 93 1.45 -7.01 3.49
C THR A 93 2.47 -5.99 4.01
N LEU A 94 2.00 -4.81 4.42
CA LEU A 94 2.85 -3.76 5.00
C LEU A 94 3.53 -4.23 6.30
N PHE A 95 2.79 -4.95 7.14
CA PHE A 95 3.23 -5.42 8.45
C PHE A 95 4.12 -6.65 8.38
N GLU A 96 3.89 -7.56 7.44
CA GLU A 96 4.75 -8.72 7.20
C GLU A 96 6.18 -8.36 6.75
N GLY A 97 6.53 -7.07 6.63
CA GLY A 97 7.88 -6.65 6.32
C GLY A 97 8.28 -6.97 4.88
N LYS A 98 7.31 -7.29 4.01
CA LYS A 98 7.45 -7.27 2.55
C LYS A 98 7.47 -5.81 2.06
N GLU A 99 8.26 -4.99 2.74
CA GLU A 99 8.44 -3.58 2.45
C GLU A 99 9.15 -3.43 1.11
N PHE A 100 8.38 -3.05 0.10
CA PHE A 100 8.62 -1.77 -0.55
C PHE A 100 10.01 -1.62 -1.20
N THR A 101 10.42 -2.59 -2.03
CA THR A 101 11.23 -2.28 -3.22
C THR A 101 10.41 -1.60 -4.32
N SER A 102 9.18 -1.16 -4.02
CA SER A 102 8.27 -0.63 -5.02
C SER A 102 7.18 0.26 -4.39
N PHE A 103 7.32 1.57 -4.66
CA PHE A 103 6.26 2.61 -4.69
C PHE A 103 6.02 3.51 -3.49
N SER A 104 6.95 4.45 -3.28
CA SER A 104 6.56 5.82 -2.89
C SER A 104 5.87 6.52 -4.07
N GLY A 105 4.58 6.82 -3.91
CA GLY A 105 3.81 7.70 -4.78
C GLY A 105 2.37 7.80 -4.30
N SER A 106 2.05 8.84 -3.54
CA SER A 106 0.68 9.12 -3.07
C SER A 106 -0.26 9.49 -4.22
N ALA A 107 -1.47 8.92 -4.23
CA ALA A 107 -2.71 9.64 -4.51
C ALA A 107 -3.87 8.82 -3.94
N GLY A 108 -4.70 9.45 -3.11
CA GLY A 108 -5.91 8.84 -2.57
C GLY A 108 -6.98 8.66 -3.64
N GLY A 109 -7.85 7.69 -3.39
CA GLY A 109 -9.06 7.39 -4.14
C GLY A 109 -9.35 5.91 -4.00
N ASP A 110 -10.63 5.54 -3.99
CA ASP A 110 -11.11 4.17 -4.22
C ASP A 110 -10.75 3.74 -5.66
N GLY A 111 -9.45 3.69 -5.95
CA GLY A 111 -8.85 3.49 -7.25
C GLY A 111 -8.09 2.18 -7.25
N GLN A 112 -8.39 1.37 -8.25
CA GLN A 112 -7.87 0.02 -8.36
C GLN A 112 -6.36 0.07 -8.56
N SER A 113 -5.64 -0.70 -7.75
CA SER A 113 -4.19 -0.80 -7.81
C SER A 113 -3.80 -1.63 -9.03
N VAL A 114 -3.15 -1.00 -10.02
CA VAL A 114 -2.69 -1.68 -11.24
C VAL A 114 -1.17 -1.66 -11.31
N LEU A 115 -0.55 -2.84 -11.23
CA LEU A 115 0.88 -3.07 -11.42
C LEU A 115 1.09 -3.86 -12.71
N MET A 116 2.05 -3.50 -13.53
CA MET A 116 2.31 -4.15 -14.81
C MET A 116 3.79 -4.51 -14.94
N TYR A 117 4.08 -5.79 -15.08
CA TYR A 117 5.42 -6.30 -15.36
C TYR A 117 5.67 -6.33 -16.86
N THR A 118 6.79 -5.73 -17.29
CA THR A 118 7.12 -5.51 -18.70
C THR A 118 8.58 -5.82 -19.00
N THR A 119 8.91 -5.86 -20.28
CA THR A 119 10.30 -5.76 -20.78
C THR A 119 10.35 -4.77 -21.95
N PRO A 120 11.51 -4.15 -22.23
CA PRO A 120 11.60 -3.05 -23.21
C PRO A 120 11.22 -3.44 -24.64
N THR A 121 11.39 -4.71 -25.02
CA THR A 121 11.19 -5.21 -26.40
C THR A 121 9.87 -5.96 -26.58
N CYS A 122 9.02 -6.00 -25.55
CA CYS A 122 7.77 -6.77 -25.55
C CYS A 122 6.64 -6.02 -26.25
N THR A 123 6.25 -6.46 -27.44
CA THR A 123 5.16 -5.85 -28.23
C THR A 123 3.83 -5.85 -27.47
N TYR A 124 3.47 -6.97 -26.82
CA TYR A 124 2.22 -7.08 -26.05
C TYR A 124 2.20 -6.17 -24.82
N CYS A 125 3.36 -5.91 -24.22
CA CYS A 125 3.51 -4.98 -23.10
C CYS A 125 3.22 -3.56 -23.57
N ASN A 126 3.70 -3.18 -24.76
CA ASN A 126 3.36 -1.88 -25.35
C ASN A 126 1.86 -1.77 -25.67
N SER A 127 1.25 -2.82 -26.22
CA SER A 127 -0.20 -2.82 -26.50
C SER A 127 -1.04 -2.64 -25.24
N LEU A 128 -0.72 -3.39 -24.18
CA LEU A 128 -1.43 -3.27 -22.90
C LEU A 128 -1.19 -1.89 -22.25
N LYS A 129 0.03 -1.35 -22.33
CA LYS A 129 0.35 0.00 -21.84
C LYS A 129 -0.50 1.05 -22.54
N THR A 130 -0.58 1.00 -23.86
CA THR A 130 -1.42 1.89 -24.65
C THR A 130 -2.88 1.76 -24.24
N TYR A 131 -3.37 0.52 -24.09
CA TYR A 131 -4.75 0.26 -23.67
C TYR A 131 -5.09 0.88 -22.31
N LEU A 132 -4.27 0.66 -21.28
CA LEU A 132 -4.49 1.23 -19.95
C LEU A 132 -4.48 2.76 -19.97
N ASN A 133 -3.60 3.36 -20.77
CA ASN A 133 -3.56 4.81 -20.98
C ASN A 133 -4.82 5.34 -21.69
N GLU A 134 -5.31 4.64 -22.73
CA GLU A 134 -6.56 4.99 -23.42
C GLU A 134 -7.77 4.94 -22.49
N GLN A 135 -7.81 3.95 -21.61
CA GLN A 135 -8.83 3.79 -20.58
C GLN A 135 -8.65 4.72 -19.37
N LYS A 136 -7.60 5.57 -19.39
CA LYS A 136 -7.24 6.49 -18.28
C LYS A 136 -7.06 5.78 -16.94
N VAL A 137 -6.62 4.53 -16.98
CA VAL A 137 -6.35 3.73 -15.77
C VAL A 137 -4.91 4.02 -15.34
N PRO A 138 -4.69 4.61 -14.15
CA PRO A 138 -3.35 4.77 -13.63
C PRO A 138 -2.76 3.39 -13.32
N PHE A 139 -1.54 3.15 -13.77
CA PHE A 139 -0.81 1.93 -13.48
C PHE A 139 0.65 2.20 -13.21
N THR A 140 1.27 1.22 -12.59
CA THR A 140 2.67 1.22 -12.25
C THR A 140 3.40 0.20 -13.10
N GLU A 141 4.49 0.59 -13.74
CA GLU A 141 5.29 -0.30 -14.58
C GLU A 141 6.55 -0.78 -13.85
N ILE A 142 6.81 -2.09 -13.92
CA ILE A 142 8.08 -2.69 -13.51
C ILE A 142 8.72 -3.39 -14.70
N ASP A 143 9.90 -2.90 -15.09
CA ASP A 143 10.76 -3.53 -16.08
C ASP A 143 11.55 -4.68 -15.45
N VAL A 144 11.07 -5.91 -15.60
CA VAL A 144 11.68 -7.11 -15.00
C VAL A 144 13.01 -7.49 -15.66
N SER A 145 13.37 -6.87 -16.79
CA SER A 145 14.69 -7.07 -17.41
C SER A 145 15.83 -6.40 -16.63
N LYS A 146 15.49 -5.41 -15.78
CA LYS A 146 16.44 -4.65 -14.96
C LYS A 146 16.36 -5.01 -13.48
N ASP A 147 15.29 -5.69 -13.06
CA ASP A 147 15.05 -6.07 -11.67
C ASP A 147 14.80 -7.57 -11.56
N HIS A 148 15.87 -8.30 -11.21
CA HIS A 148 15.83 -9.75 -11.02
C HIS A 148 14.92 -10.17 -9.85
N GLN A 149 14.83 -9.35 -8.80
CA GLN A 149 13.98 -9.66 -7.66
C GLN A 149 12.51 -9.55 -8.06
N ALA A 150 12.15 -8.50 -8.79
CA ALA A 150 10.81 -8.35 -9.33
C ALA A 150 10.46 -9.46 -10.34
N ALA A 151 11.41 -9.91 -11.16
CA ALA A 151 11.21 -11.04 -12.06
C ALA A 151 10.88 -12.35 -11.30
N GLN A 152 11.60 -12.60 -10.20
CA GLN A 152 11.34 -13.75 -9.32
C GLN A 152 9.98 -13.63 -8.63
N GLU A 153 9.66 -12.46 -8.10
CA GLU A 153 8.38 -12.21 -7.44
C GLU A 153 7.20 -12.39 -8.42
N MET A 154 7.30 -11.83 -9.63
CA MET A 154 6.34 -12.03 -10.72
C MET A 154 6.12 -13.52 -10.98
N ALA A 155 7.21 -14.30 -11.14
CA ALA A 155 7.13 -15.73 -11.40
C ALA A 155 6.56 -16.53 -10.23
N GLN A 156 6.88 -16.16 -8.98
CA GLN A 156 6.30 -16.79 -7.79
C GLN A 156 4.80 -16.53 -7.66
N ARG A 157 4.35 -15.31 -8.01
CA ARG A 157 2.94 -14.92 -7.93
C ARG A 157 2.08 -15.60 -8.99
N SER A 158 2.56 -15.70 -10.23
CA SER A 158 1.77 -16.20 -11.36
C SER A 158 2.07 -17.65 -11.76
N GLY A 159 3.18 -18.21 -11.29
CA GLY A 159 3.73 -19.46 -11.79
C GLY A 159 4.34 -19.35 -13.20
N GLN A 160 4.45 -18.13 -13.77
CA GLN A 160 4.95 -17.90 -15.12
C GLN A 160 6.02 -16.82 -15.19
N GLN A 161 7.00 -17.02 -16.07
CA GLN A 161 8.12 -16.08 -16.27
C GLN A 161 7.87 -15.06 -17.38
N GLY A 162 6.85 -15.26 -18.22
CA GLY A 162 6.60 -14.43 -19.39
C GLY A 162 5.88 -13.12 -19.06
N VAL A 163 6.22 -12.04 -19.77
CA VAL A 163 5.50 -10.75 -19.73
C VAL A 163 4.59 -10.61 -20.97
N PRO A 164 3.56 -9.74 -20.94
CA PRO A 164 3.13 -8.90 -19.83
C PRO A 164 2.41 -9.69 -18.72
N GLN A 165 2.52 -9.24 -17.49
CA GLN A 165 1.66 -9.68 -16.38
C GLN A 165 1.15 -8.48 -15.61
N THR A 166 -0.12 -8.51 -15.23
CA THR A 166 -0.78 -7.39 -14.54
C THR A 166 -1.34 -7.80 -13.18
N VAL A 167 -0.86 -7.08 -12.19
CA VAL A 167 -1.30 -6.82 -10.82
C VAL A 167 -2.59 -6.03 -10.63
N ILE A 168 -3.81 -6.55 -10.63
CA ILE A 168 -5.02 -5.73 -10.40
C ILE A 168 -5.66 -6.07 -9.07
N ASP A 169 -5.55 -5.19 -8.07
CA ASP A 169 -6.09 -5.39 -6.71
C ASP A 169 -5.71 -6.75 -6.10
N GLY A 170 -4.46 -7.18 -6.35
CA GLY A 170 -3.91 -8.46 -5.91
C GLY A 170 -4.22 -9.64 -6.83
N GLN A 171 -5.09 -9.49 -7.84
CA GLN A 171 -5.38 -10.52 -8.84
C GLN A 171 -4.43 -10.45 -10.02
N VAL A 172 -3.81 -11.58 -10.34
CA VAL A 172 -2.86 -11.69 -11.45
C VAL A 172 -3.59 -11.96 -12.76
N VAL A 173 -3.29 -11.15 -13.78
CA VAL A 173 -3.66 -11.38 -15.18
C VAL A 173 -2.40 -11.66 -15.97
N ILE A 174 -2.39 -12.73 -16.75
CA ILE A 174 -1.25 -13.13 -17.56
C ILE A 174 -1.52 -12.74 -19.02
N GLY A 175 -0.55 -12.11 -19.66
CA GLY A 175 -0.67 -11.63 -21.03
C GLY A 175 -1.58 -10.40 -21.15
N PHE A 176 -1.99 -10.09 -22.38
CA PHE A 176 -2.93 -9.02 -22.67
C PHE A 176 -4.36 -9.58 -22.79
N ASP A 177 -4.94 -10.03 -21.67
CA ASP A 177 -6.33 -10.47 -21.61
C ASP A 177 -7.26 -9.28 -21.34
N ARG A 178 -7.73 -8.66 -22.43
CA ARG A 178 -8.59 -7.48 -22.36
C ARG A 178 -9.91 -7.74 -21.60
N ASN A 179 -10.51 -8.92 -21.78
CA ASN A 179 -11.78 -9.25 -21.12
C ASN A 179 -11.59 -9.32 -19.60
N LYS A 180 -10.54 -10.02 -19.16
CA LYS A 180 -10.24 -10.14 -17.73
C LYS A 180 -9.86 -8.79 -17.12
N ILE A 181 -9.06 -7.99 -17.82
CA ILE A 181 -8.68 -6.64 -17.40
C ILE A 181 -9.92 -5.76 -17.26
N ASN A 182 -10.82 -5.78 -18.24
CA ASN A 182 -12.06 -5.01 -18.19
C ASN A 182 -12.95 -5.41 -17.03
N GLN A 183 -13.13 -6.71 -16.82
CA GLN A 183 -13.91 -7.23 -15.70
C GLN A 183 -13.30 -6.79 -14.36
N LEU A 184 -11.98 -6.86 -14.23
CA LEU A 184 -11.30 -6.48 -13.00
C LEU A 184 -11.33 -4.97 -12.80
N LEU A 185 -11.25 -4.16 -13.85
CA LEU A 185 -11.22 -2.71 -13.79
C LEU A 185 -12.60 -2.04 -13.93
N ASN A 186 -13.68 -2.82 -13.99
CA ASN A 186 -15.04 -2.37 -14.28
C ASN A 186 -15.13 -1.47 -15.53
N LEU A 187 -14.43 -1.85 -16.60
CA LEU A 187 -14.46 -1.18 -17.90
C LEU A 187 -15.48 -1.86 -18.81
N GLU A 188 -16.26 -1.06 -19.55
CA GLU A 188 -17.27 -1.54 -20.52
C GLU A 188 -16.68 -1.96 -21.87
#